data_AF-A0A8S3TDJ4-F1
#
_entry.id   AF-A0A8S3TDJ4-F1
#
_cell.length_a   1.000
_cell.length_b   1.000
_cell.length_c   1.000
_cell.angle_alpha   90.00
_cell.angle_beta   90.00
_cell.angle_gamma   90.00
#
_symmetry.space_group_name_H-M   'P 1'
#
loop_
_entity.id
_entity.type
_entity.pdbx_description
1 polymer ?
#
loop_
_entity_poly.entity_id
_entity_poly.type
_entity_poly.pdbx_seq_one_letter_code
_entity_poly.pdbx_strand_id
1 'polypeptide(L)'
;MCELNKQTQTTPDTDWDDVVFNSNNINDVYMNFVKTFESTVNRYIPTKTITVRPNDKPFMNNLIRNKIRHRNRIHHKAKTSNNPDHWKKFREIRNEIISLVRKAKDDYKCKLTSQLIDKNIPPGKWWRIAKSVSNFTKNRDSPPFLEHDGQIFIHPLDKSEILNNHFADIANIDIEPEIPDNNEPPPCHLNKFVITEKEILDQLKILNVNKPAGPDGISPRILKEVASFISKPLTKLFNMSLSVKQVPLYQKHSLSRGDLHRFCDALISCSKHPSRHRE
;
A
#
# COMPACT_ATOMS: atom_id res chain seq x y z
N MET A 1 4.56 -2.21 -10.17
CA MET A 1 5.85 -2.79 -9.72
C MET A 1 6.94 -1.92 -10.30
N CYS A 2 7.43 -0.92 -9.56
CA CYS A 2 8.65 -0.22 -9.93
C CYS A 2 9.84 -1.07 -9.51
N GLU A 3 10.65 -1.49 -10.46
CA GLU A 3 12.03 -1.91 -10.20
C GLU A 3 12.86 -0.63 -10.27
N LEU A 4 13.39 -0.21 -9.12
CA LEU A 4 14.34 0.89 -9.05
C LEU A 4 15.73 0.27 -9.16
N ASN A 5 16.40 0.53 -10.29
CA ASN A 5 17.78 0.12 -10.51
C ASN A 5 18.68 0.88 -9.52
N LYS A 6 19.56 0.13 -8.83
CA LYS A 6 20.55 0.61 -7.84
C LYS A 6 21.70 1.41 -8.48
N GLN A 7 21.42 2.33 -9.39
CA GLN A 7 22.45 3.10 -10.08
C GLN A 7 22.14 4.59 -10.05
N THR A 8 22.46 5.23 -8.93
CA THR A 8 22.97 6.62 -8.88
C THR A 8 23.59 6.87 -7.50
N GLN A 9 24.91 6.78 -7.40
CA GLN A 9 25.72 7.24 -6.26
C GLN A 9 25.96 8.76 -6.33
N THR A 10 24.95 9.53 -6.73
CA THR A 10 24.97 10.99 -6.66
C THR A 10 23.90 11.38 -5.66
N THR A 11 24.33 11.64 -4.42
CA THR A 11 23.46 12.26 -3.42
C THR A 11 22.96 13.57 -4.02
N PRO A 12 21.64 13.82 -4.11
CA PRO A 12 21.14 15.10 -4.54
C PRO A 12 21.71 16.16 -3.59
N ASP A 13 22.49 17.09 -4.11
CA ASP A 13 22.97 18.26 -3.35
C ASP A 13 21.79 19.25 -3.25
N THR A 14 20.84 18.92 -2.39
CA THR A 14 19.66 19.74 -2.13
C THR A 14 19.86 20.41 -0.79
N ASP A 15 20.02 21.73 -0.82
CA ASP A 15 20.06 22.52 0.40
C ASP A 15 18.66 22.60 1.00
N TRP A 16 18.41 21.69 1.94
CA TRP A 16 17.15 21.62 2.66
C TRP A 16 16.96 22.82 3.59
N ASP A 17 18.05 23.38 4.14
CA ASP A 17 17.97 24.40 5.17
C ASP A 17 17.40 25.71 4.60
N ASP A 18 17.92 26.15 3.46
CA ASP A 18 17.49 27.40 2.81
C ASP A 18 16.14 27.27 2.08
N VAL A 19 15.86 26.11 1.46
CA VAL A 19 14.66 25.93 0.63
C VAL A 19 13.43 25.57 1.46
N VAL A 20 13.59 24.73 2.49
CA VAL A 20 12.47 24.21 3.27
C VAL A 20 12.22 25.00 4.56
N PHE A 21 13.28 25.43 5.25
CA PHE A 21 13.17 26.08 6.57
C PHE A 21 13.27 27.61 6.50
N ASN A 22 12.66 28.21 5.47
CA ASN A 22 12.61 29.66 5.25
C ASN A 22 11.40 30.39 5.86
N SER A 23 10.53 29.67 6.58
CA SER A 23 9.34 30.20 7.23
C SER A 23 9.24 29.73 8.68
N ASN A 24 8.61 30.54 9.53
CA ASN A 24 8.28 30.17 10.91
C ASN A 24 6.97 29.38 11.02
N ASN A 25 6.19 29.27 9.93
CA ASN A 25 4.94 28.53 9.90
C ASN A 25 5.18 27.07 9.52
N ILE A 26 4.80 26.15 10.41
CA ILE A 26 5.01 24.70 10.22
C ILE A 26 4.30 24.15 8.97
N ASN A 27 3.17 24.73 8.57
CA ASN A 27 2.46 24.32 7.36
C ASN A 27 3.26 24.67 6.11
N ASP A 28 3.82 25.88 6.04
CA ASP A 28 4.61 26.34 4.90
C ASP A 28 5.89 25.51 4.78
N VAL A 29 6.57 25.27 5.91
CA VAL A 29 7.76 24.40 5.96
C VAL A 29 7.43 22.99 5.48
N TYR A 30 6.31 22.40 5.92
CA TYR A 30 5.89 21.08 5.44
C TYR A 30 5.57 21.06 3.95
N MET A 31 4.86 22.06 3.43
CA MET A 31 4.53 22.15 2.00
C MET A 31 5.79 22.35 1.15
N ASN A 32 6.75 23.16 1.62
CA ASN A 32 8.05 23.33 0.98
C ASN A 32 8.84 22.02 0.97
N PHE A 33 8.81 21.26 2.08
CA PHE A 33 9.41 19.93 2.13
C PHE A 33 8.81 19.00 1.09
N VAL A 34 7.48 18.87 1.04
CA VAL A 34 6.77 17.98 0.09
C VAL A 34 7.10 18.39 -1.35
N LYS A 35 7.02 19.67 -1.69
CA LYS A 35 7.30 20.17 -3.04
C LYS A 35 8.76 19.91 -3.46
N THR A 36 9.71 20.18 -2.56
CA THR A 36 11.14 19.95 -2.81
C THR A 36 11.42 18.46 -2.96
N PHE A 37 10.82 17.63 -2.10
CA PHE A 37 10.92 16.19 -2.15
C PHE A 37 10.36 15.62 -3.47
N GLU A 38 9.15 16.00 -3.86
CA GLU A 38 8.53 15.56 -5.12
C GLU A 38 9.37 15.98 -6.34
N SER A 39 9.87 17.21 -6.38
CA SER A 39 10.72 17.68 -7.48
C SER A 39 12.02 16.87 -7.59
N THR A 40 12.62 16.53 -6.44
CA THR A 40 13.84 15.73 -6.37
C THR A 40 13.56 14.30 -6.81
N VAL A 41 12.49 13.69 -6.30
CA VAL A 41 12.03 12.36 -6.70
C VAL A 41 11.80 12.31 -8.20
N ASN A 42 11.05 13.24 -8.77
CA ASN A 42 10.75 13.25 -10.21
C ASN A 42 11.99 13.46 -11.08
N ARG A 43 13.03 14.12 -10.57
CA ARG A 43 14.30 14.35 -11.28
C ARG A 43 15.21 13.12 -11.27
N TYR A 44 15.31 12.42 -10.15
CA TYR A 44 16.30 11.35 -9.96
C TYR A 44 15.71 9.94 -10.06
N ILE A 45 14.40 9.78 -9.88
CA ILE A 45 13.71 8.48 -9.88
C ILE A 45 13.02 8.28 -11.24
N PRO A 46 13.52 7.40 -12.12
CA PRO A 46 12.91 7.16 -13.42
C PRO A 46 11.52 6.53 -13.23
N THR A 47 10.50 7.16 -13.81
CA THR A 47 9.13 6.67 -13.79
C THR A 47 8.79 5.99 -15.11
N LYS A 48 7.96 4.94 -15.03
CA LYS A 48 7.44 4.25 -16.21
C LYS A 48 5.94 4.14 -16.12
N THR A 49 5.26 4.69 -17.10
CA THR A 49 3.81 4.51 -17.26
C THR A 49 3.53 3.10 -17.75
N ILE A 50 2.66 2.39 -17.03
CA ILE A 50 2.26 1.02 -17.36
C ILE A 50 0.78 1.03 -17.74
N THR A 51 0.45 0.52 -18.92
CA THR A 51 -0.95 0.31 -19.30
C THR A 51 -1.52 -0.87 -18.51
N VAL A 52 -2.45 -0.59 -17.59
CA VAL A 52 -3.22 -1.61 -16.88
C VAL A 52 -4.31 -2.16 -17.81
N ARG A 53 -4.45 -3.49 -17.86
CA ARG A 53 -5.46 -4.19 -18.67
C ARG A 53 -6.30 -5.09 -17.76
N PRO A 54 -7.43 -4.60 -17.23
CA PRO A 54 -8.22 -5.34 -16.23
C PRO A 54 -8.73 -6.70 -16.72
N ASN A 55 -9.03 -6.79 -18.02
CA ASN A 55 -9.59 -7.99 -18.64
C ASN A 55 -8.52 -8.97 -19.16
N ASP A 56 -7.22 -8.65 -19.02
CA ASP A 56 -6.15 -9.55 -19.45
C ASP A 56 -6.12 -10.79 -18.56
N LYS A 57 -5.97 -11.95 -19.20
CA LYS A 57 -5.77 -13.21 -18.48
C LYS A 57 -4.44 -13.18 -17.72
N PRO A 58 -4.34 -13.81 -16.54
CA PRO A 58 -3.16 -13.67 -15.67
C PRO A 58 -1.87 -14.26 -16.25
N PHE A 59 -1.98 -15.17 -17.23
CA PHE A 59 -0.84 -15.75 -17.96
C PHE A 59 -0.45 -14.93 -19.21
N MET A 60 -1.14 -13.83 -19.51
CA MET A 60 -0.86 -13.01 -20.69
C MET A 60 0.39 -12.15 -20.48
N ASN A 61 1.29 -12.13 -21.47
CA ASN A 61 2.52 -11.34 -21.39
C ASN A 61 2.79 -10.55 -22.69
N ASN A 62 3.79 -9.65 -22.63
CA ASN A 62 4.16 -8.77 -23.75
C ASN A 62 4.67 -9.55 -24.96
N LEU A 63 5.38 -10.66 -24.76
CA LEU A 63 5.89 -11.51 -25.83
C LEU A 63 4.76 -12.10 -26.68
N ILE A 64 3.76 -12.71 -26.02
CA ILE A 64 2.58 -13.27 -26.69
C ILE A 64 1.82 -12.16 -27.43
N ARG A 65 1.66 -10.99 -26.80
CA ARG A 65 0.96 -9.85 -27.44
C ARG A 65 1.69 -9.36 -28.69
N ASN A 66 3.01 -9.28 -28.65
CA ASN A 66 3.83 -8.87 -29.79
C ASN A 66 3.74 -9.90 -30.93
N LYS A 67 3.80 -11.19 -30.60
CA LYS A 67 3.60 -12.27 -31.59
C LYS A 67 2.20 -12.25 -32.21
N ILE A 68 1.15 -12.00 -31.43
CA ILE A 68 -0.22 -11.84 -31.94
C ILE A 68 -0.32 -10.68 -32.93
N ARG A 69 0.28 -9.52 -32.60
CA ARG A 69 0.33 -8.37 -33.52
C ARG A 69 1.09 -8.71 -34.80
N HIS A 70 2.23 -9.40 -34.67
CA HIS A 70 3.02 -9.84 -35.82
C HIS A 70 2.23 -10.79 -36.72
N ARG A 71 1.58 -11.81 -36.14
CA ARG A 71 0.68 -12.72 -36.86
C ARG A 71 -0.43 -11.96 -37.60
N ASN A 72 -1.06 -10.99 -36.95
CA ASN A 72 -2.14 -10.20 -37.57
C ASN A 72 -1.64 -9.40 -38.78
N ARG A 73 -0.43 -8.81 -38.71
CA ARG A 73 0.20 -8.14 -39.85
C ARG A 73 0.48 -9.10 -41.01
N ILE A 74 1.04 -10.28 -40.72
CA ILE A 74 1.31 -11.31 -41.75
C ILE A 74 0.00 -11.84 -42.34
N HIS A 75 -1.04 -12.03 -41.54
CA HIS A 75 -2.36 -12.45 -42.03
C HIS A 75 -2.98 -11.42 -42.98
N HIS A 76 -2.90 -10.13 -42.64
CA HIS A 76 -3.37 -9.06 -43.51
C HIS A 76 -2.58 -9.04 -44.83
N LYS A 77 -1.26 -9.21 -44.77
CA LYS A 77 -0.39 -9.33 -45.96
C LYS A 77 -0.73 -10.56 -46.81
N ALA A 78 -0.99 -11.71 -46.17
CA ALA A 78 -1.37 -12.94 -46.86
C ALA A 78 -2.72 -12.81 -47.58
N LYS A 79 -3.70 -12.14 -46.95
CA LYS A 79 -5.00 -11.84 -47.56
C LYS A 79 -4.91 -10.89 -48.77
N THR A 80 -4.06 -9.87 -48.69
CA THR A 80 -3.92 -8.86 -49.75
C THR A 80 -3.10 -9.35 -50.94
N SER A 81 -1.99 -10.06 -50.69
CA SER A 81 -1.10 -10.57 -51.75
C SER A 81 -1.50 -11.94 -52.30
N ASN A 82 -2.37 -12.67 -51.59
CA ASN A 82 -2.71 -14.09 -51.84
C ASN A 82 -1.49 -15.02 -52.03
N ASN A 83 -0.31 -14.65 -51.48
CA ASN A 83 0.92 -15.40 -51.65
C ASN A 83 0.96 -16.63 -50.71
N PRO A 84 1.21 -17.86 -51.22
CA PRO A 84 1.32 -19.08 -50.42
C PRO A 84 2.36 -19.02 -49.29
N ASP A 85 3.49 -18.32 -49.48
CA ASP A 85 4.55 -18.19 -48.48
C ASP A 85 4.10 -17.34 -47.29
N HIS A 86 3.30 -16.31 -47.54
CA HIS A 86 2.72 -15.49 -46.47
C HIS A 86 1.70 -16.29 -45.66
N TRP A 87 0.93 -17.17 -46.30
CA TRP A 87 0.06 -18.12 -45.62
C TRP A 87 0.83 -19.18 -44.82
N LYS A 88 1.96 -19.68 -45.35
CA LYS A 88 2.87 -20.58 -44.60
C LYS A 88 3.41 -19.91 -43.35
N LYS A 89 3.98 -18.71 -43.48
CA LYS A 89 4.51 -17.92 -42.36
C LYS A 89 3.45 -17.57 -41.33
N PHE A 90 2.22 -17.26 -41.76
CA PHE A 90 1.09 -17.06 -40.85
C PHE A 90 0.81 -18.31 -40.00
N ARG A 91 0.78 -19.50 -40.60
CA ARG A 91 0.55 -20.78 -39.90
C ARG A 91 1.65 -21.07 -38.89
N GLU A 92 2.91 -20.85 -39.27
CA GLU A 92 4.07 -21.00 -38.38
C GLU A 92 3.94 -20.12 -37.13
N ILE A 93 3.71 -18.81 -37.31
CA ILE A 93 3.57 -17.87 -36.19
C ILE A 93 2.32 -18.20 -35.34
N ARG A 94 1.22 -18.64 -35.97
CA ARG A 94 0.01 -19.08 -35.25
C ARG A 94 0.33 -20.25 -34.32
N ASN A 95 1.03 -21.27 -34.81
CA ASN A 95 1.41 -22.44 -34.03
C ASN A 95 2.38 -22.07 -32.90
N GLU A 96 3.33 -21.19 -33.17
CA GLU A 96 4.23 -20.64 -32.15
C GLU A 96 3.44 -19.94 -31.03
N ILE A 97 2.45 -19.09 -31.37
CA ILE A 97 1.59 -18.43 -30.38
C ILE A 97 0.82 -19.46 -29.54
N ILE A 98 0.28 -20.51 -30.15
CA ILE A 98 -0.43 -21.57 -29.42
C ILE A 98 0.51 -22.23 -28.41
N SER A 99 1.73 -22.56 -28.82
CA SER A 99 2.76 -23.12 -27.94
C SER A 99 3.11 -22.17 -26.79
N LEU A 100 3.36 -20.89 -27.09
CA LEU A 100 3.66 -19.86 -26.08
C LEU A 100 2.52 -19.67 -25.08
N VAL A 101 1.27 -19.69 -25.53
CA VAL A 101 0.10 -19.57 -24.66
C VAL A 101 -0.07 -20.80 -23.77
N ARG A 102 0.18 -22.01 -24.29
CA ARG A 102 0.17 -23.24 -23.48
C ARG A 102 1.24 -23.18 -22.40
N LYS A 103 2.49 -22.90 -22.78
CA LYS A 103 3.60 -22.72 -21.84
C LYS A 103 3.30 -21.67 -20.78
N ALA A 104 2.81 -20.49 -21.17
CA ALA A 104 2.50 -19.44 -20.20
C ALA A 104 1.37 -19.82 -19.23
N LYS A 105 0.39 -20.62 -19.66
CA LYS A 105 -0.65 -21.16 -18.77
C LYS A 105 -0.05 -22.15 -17.77
N ASP A 106 0.85 -23.02 -18.23
CA ASP A 106 1.48 -24.03 -17.39
C ASP A 106 2.42 -23.38 -16.38
N ASP A 107 3.27 -22.44 -16.82
CA ASP A 107 4.14 -21.63 -15.94
C ASP A 107 3.33 -20.90 -14.87
N TYR A 108 2.17 -20.33 -15.24
CA TYR A 108 1.28 -19.65 -14.31
C TYR A 108 0.70 -20.62 -13.26
N LYS A 109 0.24 -21.81 -13.69
CA LYS A 109 -0.25 -22.85 -12.77
C LYS A 109 0.85 -23.34 -11.84
N CYS A 110 2.04 -23.66 -12.37
CA CYS A 110 3.19 -24.10 -11.58
C CYS A 110 3.56 -23.07 -10.52
N LYS A 111 3.60 -21.78 -10.89
CA LYS A 111 3.84 -20.67 -9.95
C LYS A 111 2.79 -20.58 -8.84
N LEU A 112 1.54 -20.87 -9.16
CA LEU A 112 0.44 -20.80 -8.20
C LEU A 112 0.47 -21.96 -7.23
N THR A 113 0.69 -23.17 -7.75
CA THR A 113 0.88 -24.39 -6.95
C THR A 113 2.10 -24.25 -6.04
N SER A 114 3.23 -23.74 -6.54
CA SER A 114 4.42 -23.54 -5.70
C SER A 114 4.18 -22.54 -4.57
N GLN A 115 3.36 -21.51 -4.79
CA GLN A 115 2.97 -20.56 -3.74
C GLN A 115 2.01 -21.16 -2.71
N LEU A 116 1.14 -22.09 -3.10
CA LEU A 116 0.21 -22.76 -2.19
C LEU A 116 0.90 -23.79 -1.28
N ILE A 117 1.96 -24.42 -1.77
CA ILE A 117 2.76 -25.41 -1.03
C ILE A 117 3.75 -24.74 -0.05
N ASP A 118 4.11 -23.47 -0.31
CA ASP A 118 5.00 -22.71 0.57
C ASP A 118 4.40 -22.56 1.98
N LYS A 119 5.09 -23.11 2.99
CA LYS A 119 4.65 -23.06 4.39
C LYS A 119 4.73 -21.67 5.01
N ASN A 120 5.52 -20.76 4.43
CA ASN A 120 5.75 -19.40 4.95
C ASN A 120 4.86 -18.35 4.28
N ILE A 121 3.90 -18.76 3.46
CA ILE A 121 2.99 -17.84 2.78
C ILE A 121 2.07 -17.11 3.79
N PRO A 122 1.97 -15.77 3.72
CA PRO A 122 1.03 -15.04 4.57
C PRO A 122 -0.43 -15.49 4.35
N PRO A 123 -1.25 -15.68 5.41
CA PRO A 123 -2.60 -16.22 5.30
C PRO A 123 -3.48 -15.51 4.27
N GLY A 124 -3.44 -14.17 4.24
CA GLY A 124 -4.23 -13.39 3.28
C GLY A 124 -3.80 -13.59 1.82
N LYS A 125 -2.52 -13.84 1.56
CA LYS A 125 -2.01 -14.16 0.22
C LYS A 125 -2.43 -15.57 -0.19
N TRP A 126 -2.34 -16.52 0.74
CA TRP A 126 -2.80 -17.89 0.53
C TRP A 126 -4.28 -17.94 0.16
N TRP A 127 -5.15 -17.31 0.97
CA TRP A 127 -6.60 -17.30 0.73
C TRP A 127 -6.97 -16.65 -0.60
N ARG A 128 -6.29 -15.58 -0.99
CA ARG A 128 -6.50 -14.92 -2.29
C ARG A 128 -6.15 -15.85 -3.45
N ILE A 129 -5.05 -16.59 -3.33
CA ILE A 129 -4.65 -17.58 -4.34
C ILE A 129 -5.66 -18.73 -4.38
N ALA A 130 -5.97 -19.32 -3.22
CA ALA A 130 -6.93 -20.42 -3.11
C ALA A 130 -8.28 -20.03 -3.74
N LYS A 131 -8.83 -18.85 -3.41
CA LYS A 131 -10.06 -18.30 -4.01
C LYS A 131 -9.98 -18.04 -5.51
N SER A 132 -8.78 -17.80 -6.06
CA SER A 132 -8.60 -17.59 -7.51
C SER A 132 -8.54 -18.90 -8.32
N VAL A 133 -8.16 -20.01 -7.66
CA VAL A 133 -8.09 -21.35 -8.28
C VAL A 133 -9.37 -22.13 -8.07
N SER A 134 -9.97 -21.96 -6.90
CA SER A 134 -11.26 -22.54 -6.55
C SER A 134 -12.40 -21.68 -7.09
N ASN A 135 -13.52 -22.30 -7.45
CA ASN A 135 -14.74 -21.58 -7.79
C ASN A 135 -15.51 -21.09 -6.55
N PHE A 136 -14.87 -20.94 -5.37
CA PHE A 136 -15.53 -20.56 -4.10
C PHE A 136 -16.23 -19.18 -4.15
N THR A 137 -16.01 -18.39 -5.19
CA THR A 137 -16.55 -17.03 -5.34
C THR A 137 -17.81 -16.94 -6.20
N LYS A 138 -18.27 -18.04 -6.81
CA LYS A 138 -19.42 -18.02 -7.73
C LYS A 138 -20.78 -18.02 -7.04
N ASN A 139 -20.83 -18.40 -5.76
CA ASN A 139 -22.05 -18.34 -4.97
C ASN A 139 -21.89 -17.25 -3.92
N ARG A 140 -22.43 -16.07 -4.22
CA ARG A 140 -22.93 -15.19 -3.16
C ARG A 140 -24.27 -15.75 -2.73
N ASP A 141 -24.28 -16.98 -2.23
CA ASP A 141 -25.46 -17.47 -1.56
C ASP A 141 -25.65 -16.50 -0.38
N SER A 142 -26.85 -15.90 -0.32
CA SER A 142 -27.24 -15.12 0.86
C SER A 142 -26.88 -15.98 2.07
N PRO A 143 -26.36 -15.38 3.17
CA PRO A 143 -26.22 -16.13 4.42
C PRO A 143 -27.52 -16.90 4.68
N PRO A 144 -27.48 -18.07 5.33
CA PRO A 144 -28.66 -18.86 5.59
C PRO A 144 -29.76 -18.00 6.24
N PHE A 145 -31.00 -18.46 6.13
CA PHE A 145 -32.12 -17.78 6.79
C PHE A 145 -31.80 -17.64 8.29
N LEU A 146 -32.10 -16.48 8.85
CA LEU A 146 -31.92 -16.20 10.27
C LEU A 146 -33.25 -16.47 10.95
N GLU A 147 -33.27 -17.32 11.96
CA GLU A 147 -34.45 -17.52 12.79
C GLU A 147 -34.28 -16.74 14.10
N HIS A 148 -35.24 -15.88 14.43
CA HIS A 148 -35.30 -15.14 15.68
C HIS A 148 -36.76 -15.06 16.12
N ASP A 149 -37.06 -15.40 17.37
CA ASP A 149 -38.41 -15.42 17.95
C ASP A 149 -39.46 -16.16 17.11
N GLY A 150 -39.06 -17.29 16.50
CA GLY A 150 -39.93 -18.13 15.66
C GLY A 150 -40.26 -17.55 14.28
N GLN A 151 -39.64 -16.42 13.89
CA GLN A 151 -39.77 -15.83 12.56
C GLN A 151 -38.50 -16.06 11.73
N ILE A 152 -38.69 -16.31 10.43
CA ILE A 152 -37.61 -16.60 9.49
C ILE A 152 -37.33 -15.36 8.63
N PHE A 153 -36.11 -14.83 8.75
CA PHE A 153 -35.64 -13.65 8.05
C PHE A 153 -34.74 -14.03 6.87
N ILE A 154 -35.16 -13.64 5.66
CA ILE A 154 -34.49 -13.99 4.40
C ILE A 154 -33.71 -12.79 3.84
N HIS A 155 -34.24 -11.58 3.99
CA HIS A 155 -33.65 -10.37 3.43
C HIS A 155 -32.43 -9.88 4.24
N PRO A 156 -31.36 -9.39 3.57
CA PRO A 156 -30.14 -8.93 4.26
C PRO A 156 -30.36 -7.76 5.23
N LEU A 157 -31.31 -6.87 4.94
CA LEU A 157 -31.60 -5.71 5.78
C LEU A 157 -32.18 -6.16 7.13
N ASP A 158 -33.24 -6.97 7.11
CA ASP A 158 -33.88 -7.51 8.32
C ASP A 158 -32.87 -8.29 9.19
N LYS A 159 -32.01 -9.11 8.55
CA LYS A 159 -30.92 -9.81 9.24
C LYS A 159 -29.97 -8.84 9.94
N SER A 160 -29.61 -7.74 9.29
CA SER A 160 -28.69 -6.75 9.86
C SER A 160 -29.31 -5.98 11.02
N GLU A 161 -30.60 -5.65 10.94
CA GLU A 161 -31.32 -4.97 12.02
C GLU A 161 -31.44 -5.86 13.26
N ILE A 162 -31.82 -7.13 13.08
CA ILE A 162 -31.94 -8.09 14.20
C ILE A 162 -30.58 -8.32 14.87
N LEU A 163 -29.53 -8.54 14.08
CA LEU A 163 -28.19 -8.70 14.64
C LEU A 163 -27.73 -7.43 15.37
N ASN A 164 -27.97 -6.25 14.79
CA ASN A 164 -27.62 -4.99 15.41
C ASN A 164 -28.35 -4.80 16.74
N ASN A 165 -29.66 -5.05 16.79
CA ASN A 165 -30.45 -4.93 18.01
C ASN A 165 -29.97 -5.92 19.07
N HIS A 166 -29.79 -7.20 18.71
CA HIS A 166 -29.30 -8.23 19.62
C HIS A 166 -27.91 -7.88 20.20
N PHE A 167 -26.98 -7.38 19.39
CA PHE A 167 -25.66 -6.98 19.90
C PHE A 167 -25.68 -5.66 20.66
N ALA A 168 -26.56 -4.72 20.30
CA ALA A 168 -26.77 -3.49 21.05
C ALA A 168 -27.34 -3.78 22.44
N ASP A 169 -28.31 -4.69 22.53
CA ASP A 169 -28.91 -5.13 23.79
C ASP A 169 -27.88 -5.81 24.69
N ILE A 170 -27.00 -6.64 24.14
CA ILE A 170 -25.89 -7.26 24.89
C ILE A 170 -24.82 -6.23 25.29
N ALA A 171 -24.58 -5.23 24.45
CA ALA A 171 -23.58 -4.19 24.69
C ALA A 171 -24.05 -3.10 25.68
N ASN A 172 -25.33 -3.10 26.08
CA ASN A 172 -25.82 -2.31 27.19
C ASN A 172 -25.28 -2.88 28.50
N ILE A 173 -24.09 -2.42 28.86
CA ILE A 173 -23.59 -2.54 30.21
C ILE A 173 -24.29 -1.43 31.01
N ASP A 174 -25.23 -1.78 31.88
CA ASP A 174 -25.93 -0.85 32.80
C ASP A 174 -24.99 -0.13 33.79
N ILE A 175 -23.72 -0.51 33.78
CA ILE A 175 -22.66 0.12 34.55
C ILE A 175 -22.06 1.19 33.64
N GLU A 176 -22.60 2.40 33.72
CA GLU A 176 -21.85 3.59 33.29
C GLU A 176 -20.53 3.52 34.07
N PRO A 177 -19.38 3.28 33.41
CA PRO A 177 -18.13 3.25 34.15
C PRO A 177 -18.00 4.62 34.80
N GLU A 178 -17.93 4.67 36.13
CA GLU A 178 -17.58 5.89 36.84
C GLU A 178 -16.25 6.36 36.25
N ILE A 179 -16.32 7.35 35.37
CA ILE A 179 -15.13 8.00 34.84
C ILE A 179 -14.60 8.74 36.07
N PRO A 180 -13.44 8.33 36.64
CA PRO A 180 -12.91 9.05 37.78
C PRO A 180 -12.78 10.51 37.38
N ASP A 181 -13.33 11.37 38.23
CA ASP A 181 -13.33 12.82 38.07
C ASP A 181 -11.89 13.29 38.23
N ASN A 182 -11.09 13.11 37.17
CA ASN A 182 -9.69 13.52 37.08
C ASN A 182 -9.68 15.04 36.94
N ASN A 183 -9.99 15.71 38.04
CA ASN A 183 -9.98 17.17 38.19
C ASN A 183 -8.56 17.76 38.04
N GLU A 184 -7.53 16.91 38.02
CA GLU A 184 -6.16 17.31 37.71
C GLU A 184 -5.61 16.49 36.53
N PRO A 185 -5.12 17.16 35.46
CA PRO A 185 -4.37 16.46 34.43
C PRO A 185 -3.16 15.79 35.11
N PRO A 186 -2.83 14.53 34.76
CA PRO A 186 -1.71 13.83 35.37
C PRO A 186 -0.44 14.67 35.23
N PRO A 187 0.45 14.69 36.24
CA PRO A 187 1.68 15.46 36.20
C PRO A 187 2.43 15.15 34.91
N CYS A 188 2.61 16.17 34.08
CA CYS A 188 3.24 16.05 32.78
C CYS A 188 4.76 15.85 32.96
N HIS A 189 5.18 14.60 33.11
CA HIS A 189 6.58 14.20 33.26
C HIS A 189 7.37 14.15 31.94
N LEU A 190 6.80 14.63 30.83
CA LEU A 190 7.49 14.71 29.55
C LEU A 190 8.53 15.84 29.59
N ASN A 191 9.73 15.49 30.07
CA ASN A 191 10.92 16.30 29.89
C ASN A 191 11.18 16.57 28.40
N LYS A 192 11.93 17.63 28.11
CA LYS A 192 12.30 18.10 26.77
C LYS A 192 12.54 16.94 25.79
N PHE A 193 11.54 16.64 24.96
CA PHE A 193 11.56 15.54 24.02
C PHE A 193 12.24 16.01 22.73
N VAL A 194 13.41 15.45 22.43
CA VAL A 194 14.18 15.76 21.21
C VAL A 194 14.26 14.51 20.38
N ILE A 195 13.74 14.58 19.16
CA ILE A 195 13.83 13.51 18.18
C ILE A 195 15.21 13.57 17.53
N THR A 196 15.89 12.43 17.47
CA THR A 196 17.20 12.29 16.82
C THR A 196 17.08 11.85 15.36
N GLU A 197 18.12 12.11 14.57
CA GLU A 197 18.17 11.65 13.19
C GLU A 197 18.16 10.12 13.07
N LYS A 198 18.83 9.44 14.00
CA LYS A 198 18.89 7.99 14.05
C LYS A 198 17.51 7.38 14.25
N GLU A 199 16.71 7.91 15.16
CA GLU A 199 15.34 7.44 15.39
C GLU A 199 14.48 7.58 14.14
N ILE A 200 14.55 8.72 13.44
CA ILE A 200 13.82 8.91 12.18
C ILE A 200 14.28 7.92 11.11
N LEU A 201 15.60 7.74 10.97
CA LEU A 201 16.15 6.79 10.01
C LEU A 201 15.67 5.35 10.28
N ASP A 202 15.66 4.93 11.55
CA ASP A 202 15.23 3.60 11.95
C ASP A 202 13.73 3.41 11.69
N GLN A 203 12.90 4.41 12.00
CA GLN A 203 11.46 4.39 11.70
C GLN A 203 11.19 4.31 10.18
N LEU A 204 11.91 5.10 9.37
CA LEU A 204 11.79 5.06 7.91
C LEU A 204 12.19 3.69 7.34
N LYS A 205 13.21 3.04 7.90
CA LYS A 205 13.66 1.70 7.48
C LYS A 205 12.68 0.59 7.83
N ILE A 206 11.88 0.74 8.87
CA ILE A 206 10.89 -0.27 9.29
C ILE A 206 9.54 -0.11 8.56
N LEU A 207 9.34 0.99 7.81
CA LEU A 207 8.11 1.22 7.04
C LEU A 207 7.68 0.03 6.19
N ASN A 208 6.38 -0.28 6.26
CA ASN A 208 5.75 -1.28 5.41
C ASN A 208 5.48 -0.69 4.03
N VAL A 209 6.31 -1.08 3.06
CA VAL A 209 6.25 -0.64 1.66
C VAL A 209 4.95 -1.00 0.92
N ASN A 210 4.14 -1.90 1.47
CA ASN A 210 2.88 -2.33 0.85
C ASN A 210 1.69 -1.46 1.27
N LYS A 211 1.87 -0.52 2.21
CA LYS A 211 0.80 0.41 2.58
C LYS A 211 0.56 1.42 1.44
N PRO A 212 -0.69 1.88 1.27
CA PRO A 212 -1.00 2.93 0.30
C PRO A 212 -0.27 4.23 0.67
N ALA A 213 -0.10 5.10 -0.33
CA ALA A 213 0.39 6.46 -0.11
C ALA A 213 -0.59 7.25 0.79
N GLY A 214 -0.04 8.18 1.55
CA GLY A 214 -0.83 9.11 2.35
C GLY A 214 -1.59 10.14 1.50
N PRO A 215 -2.28 11.10 2.15
CA PRO A 215 -2.91 12.21 1.44
C PRO A 215 -1.91 13.10 0.68
N ASP A 216 -0.64 13.03 1.06
CA ASP A 216 0.51 13.66 0.40
C ASP A 216 0.94 12.96 -0.89
N GLY A 217 0.37 11.81 -1.25
CA GLY A 217 0.72 11.07 -2.47
C GLY A 217 2.08 10.37 -2.41
N ILE A 218 2.81 10.46 -1.29
CA ILE A 218 4.14 9.88 -1.14
C ILE A 218 4.01 8.41 -0.73
N SER A 219 4.58 7.51 -1.53
CA SER A 219 4.54 6.08 -1.20
C SER A 219 5.55 5.72 -0.09
N PRO A 220 5.19 4.84 0.86
CA PRO A 220 6.12 4.36 1.89
C PRO A 220 7.37 3.69 1.33
N ARG A 221 7.28 3.16 0.10
CA ARG A 221 8.43 2.58 -0.60
C ARG A 221 9.48 3.63 -0.93
N ILE A 222 9.08 4.79 -1.46
CA ILE A 222 10.03 5.85 -1.78
C ILE A 222 10.70 6.36 -0.50
N LEU A 223 9.91 6.62 0.56
CA LEU A 223 10.42 7.07 1.86
C LEU A 223 11.49 6.14 2.44
N LYS A 224 11.30 4.81 2.30
CA LYS A 224 12.25 3.81 2.77
C LYS A 224 13.54 3.76 1.95
N GLU A 225 13.45 3.90 0.63
CA GLU A 225 14.63 3.87 -0.27
C GLU A 225 15.48 5.14 -0.12
N VAL A 226 14.86 6.29 0.12
CA VAL A 226 15.55 7.58 0.29
C VAL A 226 15.75 7.97 1.76
N ALA A 227 15.59 7.02 2.68
CA ALA A 227 15.54 7.29 4.12
C ALA A 227 16.77 8.05 4.65
N SER A 228 17.97 7.70 4.17
CA SER A 228 19.23 8.36 4.54
C SER A 228 19.36 9.78 4.01
N PHE A 229 18.58 10.16 2.99
CA PHE A 229 18.60 11.48 2.39
C PHE A 229 17.61 12.44 3.08
N ILE A 230 16.48 11.92 3.54
CA ILE A 230 15.41 12.72 4.17
C ILE A 230 15.41 12.67 5.69
N SER A 231 16.25 11.85 6.33
CA SER A 231 16.32 11.73 7.80
C SER A 231 16.58 13.08 8.46
N LYS A 232 17.64 13.78 8.04
CA LYS A 232 18.03 15.09 8.57
C LYS A 232 16.93 16.17 8.45
N PRO A 233 16.35 16.45 7.26
CA PRO A 233 15.28 17.45 7.15
C PRO A 233 14.02 17.04 7.93
N LEU A 234 13.65 15.75 7.96
CA LEU A 234 12.49 15.30 8.75
C LEU A 234 12.71 15.47 10.25
N THR A 235 13.91 15.21 10.76
CA THR A 235 14.24 15.44 12.17
C THR A 235 14.08 16.91 12.55
N LYS A 236 14.56 17.83 11.72
CA LYS A 236 14.39 19.27 11.95
C LYS A 236 12.91 19.67 11.91
N LEU A 237 12.15 19.16 10.95
CA LEU A 237 10.70 19.38 10.83
C LEU A 237 9.94 18.89 12.07
N PHE A 238 10.21 17.68 12.54
CA PHE A 238 9.49 17.12 13.70
C PHE A 238 9.85 17.85 15.00
N ASN A 239 11.11 18.19 15.21
CA ASN A 239 11.52 18.99 16.36
C ASN A 239 10.91 20.42 16.31
N MET A 240 10.78 21.01 15.12
CA MET A 240 10.08 22.29 14.93
C MET A 240 8.59 22.16 15.29
N SER A 241 7.90 21.13 14.78
CA SER A 241 6.50 20.82 15.11
C SER A 241 6.28 20.67 16.63
N LEU A 242 7.16 19.95 17.31
CA LEU A 242 7.13 19.80 18.77
C LEU A 242 7.35 21.12 19.51
N SER A 243 8.28 21.96 19.03
CA SER A 243 8.56 23.26 19.65
C SER A 243 7.39 24.24 19.55
N VAL A 244 6.68 24.24 18.42
CA VAL A 244 5.52 25.10 18.16
C VAL A 244 4.22 24.46 18.69
N LYS A 245 4.26 23.19 19.12
CA LYS A 245 3.10 22.39 19.54
C LYS A 245 2.01 22.32 18.48
N GLN A 246 2.40 22.32 17.20
CA GLN A 246 1.50 22.32 16.06
C GLN A 246 1.93 21.29 15.03
N VAL A 247 1.00 20.41 14.65
CA VAL A 247 1.17 19.51 13.50
C VAL A 247 0.62 20.18 12.23
N PRO A 248 1.26 19.96 11.05
CA PRO A 248 0.74 20.45 9.77
C PRO A 248 -0.73 20.06 9.56
N LEU A 249 -1.54 21.01 9.07
CA LEU A 249 -2.98 20.83 8.82
C LEU A 249 -3.26 19.63 7.90
N TYR A 250 -2.39 19.37 6.93
CA TYR A 250 -2.51 18.23 6.01
C TYR A 250 -2.45 16.87 6.73
N GLN A 251 -1.74 16.79 7.87
CA GLN A 251 -1.66 15.59 8.71
C GLN A 251 -2.87 15.46 9.66
N LYS A 252 -3.64 16.52 9.90
CA LYS A 252 -4.88 16.45 10.69
C LYS A 252 -6.00 15.70 9.96
N HIS A 253 -6.06 15.79 8.64
CA HIS A 253 -7.03 15.02 7.85
C HIS A 253 -6.71 13.51 7.79
N SER A 254 -5.45 13.10 7.98
CA SER A 254 -5.11 11.68 8.20
C SER A 254 -5.48 11.17 9.60
N LEU A 255 -5.54 12.05 10.60
CA LEU A 255 -5.88 11.71 11.99
C LEU A 255 -7.39 11.50 12.19
N SER A 256 -8.26 12.00 11.29
CA SER A 256 -9.72 11.91 11.42
C SER A 256 -10.32 10.59 10.89
N ARG A 257 -9.53 9.70 10.28
CA ARG A 257 -9.95 8.35 9.84
C ARG A 257 -9.26 7.27 10.68
N GLY A 258 -9.72 7.09 11.92
CA GLY A 258 -9.41 5.90 12.75
C GLY A 258 -7.94 5.64 13.15
N ASP A 259 -7.00 6.51 12.77
CA ASP A 259 -5.56 6.31 12.98
C ASP A 259 -4.98 7.12 14.16
N LEU A 260 -5.84 7.69 15.04
CA LEU A 260 -5.40 8.37 16.28
C LEU A 260 -4.54 7.42 17.15
N HIS A 261 -4.86 6.13 17.15
CA HIS A 261 -4.08 5.10 17.85
C HIS A 261 -2.67 4.97 17.28
N ARG A 262 -2.47 5.12 15.97
CA ARG A 262 -1.19 4.78 15.30
C ARG A 262 -0.14 5.88 15.33
N PHE A 263 -0.55 7.15 15.35
CA PHE A 263 0.38 8.27 15.52
C PHE A 263 0.80 8.40 16.99
N CYS A 264 -0.15 8.20 17.91
CA CYS A 264 0.16 8.00 19.32
C CYS A 264 1.04 6.76 19.52
N ASP A 265 0.78 5.62 18.88
CA ASP A 265 1.64 4.43 18.98
C ASP A 265 3.04 4.65 18.43
N ALA A 266 3.22 5.45 17.38
CA ALA A 266 4.55 5.78 16.85
C ALA A 266 5.35 6.67 17.82
N LEU A 267 4.68 7.65 18.45
CA LEU A 267 5.29 8.51 19.46
C LEU A 267 5.48 7.80 20.82
N ILE A 268 4.53 6.92 21.20
CA ILE A 268 4.57 6.09 22.41
C ILE A 268 5.59 4.94 22.24
N SER A 269 5.77 4.41 21.03
CA SER A 269 6.84 3.46 20.70
C SER A 269 8.22 4.07 20.92
N CYS A 270 8.40 5.36 20.64
CA CYS A 270 9.64 6.08 21.00
C CYS A 270 9.78 6.26 22.52
N SER A 271 8.69 6.34 23.29
CA SER A 271 8.73 6.45 24.76
C SER A 271 9.03 5.15 25.51
N LYS A 272 8.87 3.97 24.88
CA LYS A 272 8.98 2.66 25.55
C LYS A 272 10.39 2.05 25.61
N HIS A 273 11.42 2.76 25.15
CA HIS A 273 12.81 2.34 25.32
C HIS A 273 13.64 3.37 26.11
N PRO A 274 13.45 3.49 27.44
CA PRO A 274 14.53 3.96 28.28
C PRO A 274 15.65 2.91 28.26
N SER A 275 16.85 3.37 27.93
CA SER A 275 18.10 2.63 27.91
C SER A 275 18.22 1.65 29.08
N ARG A 276 18.11 0.34 28.82
CA ARG A 276 18.65 -0.68 29.71
C ARG A 276 20.16 -0.67 29.57
N HIS A 277 20.82 0.20 30.33
CA HIS A 277 22.19 -0.06 30.74
C HIS A 277 22.17 -1.31 31.62
N ARG A 278 22.81 -2.39 31.16
CA ARG A 278 23.25 -3.48 32.02
C ARG A 278 24.64 -3.10 32.53
N GLU A 279 24.75 -3.00 33.85
CA GLU A 279 25.98 -3.32 34.59
C GLU A 279 26.32 -4.80 34.41
#